data_AF-A0A9D6PS64-F1
#
_entry.id   AF-A0A9D6PS64-F1
#
_cell.length_a   1.000
_cell.length_b   1.000
_cell.length_c   1.000
_cell.angle_alpha   90.00
_cell.angle_beta   90.00
_cell.angle_gamma   90.00
#
_symmetry.space_group_name_H-M   'P 1'
#
loop_
_entity.id
_entity.type
_entity.pdbx_description
1 polymer ?
#
loop_
_entity_poly.entity_id
_entity_poly.type
_entity_poly.pdbx_seq_one_letter_code
_entity_poly.pdbx_strand_id
1 'polypeptide(L)'
;ALYAQLSDYEGDSQHLMDYARPYLLSDEHVTDLATLARALVDTQITRLQYWYENPAADGKPIIDGSPYNQWVWWDSLGYGALPYDVVITNQLVASLETYDVAMHSALRGGINGGTMTYSKQGRYGGYVFISVFALLNDMAMLTSLRDDAHYSDEQLAQYAAATLAHELGHLFFHYDHPYGASACLMNPTPLLRYRTWYEALNTDACRALQLPQMQTGAVHISYNPNW
;
A
#
# COMPACT_ATOMS: atom_id res chain seq x y z
N ALA A 1 -15.13 -6.78 3.08
CA ALA A 1 -13.67 -6.94 2.94
C ALA A 1 -12.94 -6.03 3.91
N LEU A 2 -12.96 -4.71 3.72
CA LEU A 2 -12.20 -3.76 4.55
C LEU A 2 -12.44 -3.89 6.07
N TYR A 3 -13.70 -3.96 6.53
CA TYR A 3 -13.97 -4.17 7.96
C TYR A 3 -13.35 -5.46 8.51
N ALA A 4 -13.40 -6.55 7.73
CA ALA A 4 -12.82 -7.83 8.15
C ALA A 4 -11.29 -7.73 8.30
N GLN A 5 -10.61 -7.02 7.40
CA GLN A 5 -9.18 -6.75 7.54
C GLN A 5 -8.87 -5.87 8.76
N LEU A 6 -9.66 -4.82 8.98
CA LEU A 6 -9.48 -3.96 10.15
C LEU A 6 -9.71 -4.71 11.47
N SER A 7 -10.56 -5.74 11.48
CA SER A 7 -10.79 -6.58 12.65
C SER A 7 -9.56 -7.39 13.07
N ASP A 8 -8.59 -7.63 12.17
CA ASP A 8 -7.32 -8.26 12.54
C ASP A 8 -6.51 -7.39 13.53
N TYR A 9 -6.84 -6.09 13.60
CA TYR A 9 -6.25 -5.10 14.48
C TYR A 9 -7.22 -4.66 15.59
N GLU A 10 -8.25 -5.44 15.93
CA GLU A 10 -9.25 -5.03 16.94
C GLU A 10 -8.62 -4.64 18.28
N GLY A 11 -7.52 -5.30 18.66
CA GLY A 11 -6.73 -4.99 19.85
C GLY A 11 -5.98 -3.64 19.82
N ASP A 12 -5.90 -2.98 18.67
CA ASP A 12 -5.22 -1.68 18.47
C ASP A 12 -6.02 -0.72 17.55
N SER A 13 -7.34 -0.77 17.65
CA SER A 13 -8.25 -0.01 16.77
C SER A 13 -8.06 1.52 16.87
N GLN A 14 -7.62 2.05 18.01
CA GLN A 14 -7.41 3.48 18.19
C GLN A 14 -6.25 4.01 17.34
N HIS A 15 -5.11 3.31 17.29
CA HIS A 15 -3.99 3.73 16.45
C HIS A 15 -4.33 3.70 14.96
N LEU A 16 -5.13 2.73 14.51
CA LEU A 16 -5.64 2.71 13.14
C LEU A 16 -6.48 3.95 12.82
N MET A 17 -7.42 4.28 13.72
CA MET A 17 -8.26 5.48 13.56
C MET A 17 -7.40 6.75 13.55
N ASP A 18 -6.44 6.88 14.47
CA ASP A 18 -5.56 8.05 14.55
C ASP A 18 -4.65 8.19 13.32
N TYR A 19 -4.16 7.06 12.79
CA TYR A 19 -3.39 7.03 11.55
C TYR A 19 -4.24 7.47 10.35
N ALA A 20 -5.47 7.00 10.24
CA ALA A 20 -6.32 7.23 9.06
C ALA A 20 -7.00 8.61 9.07
N ARG A 21 -7.43 9.09 10.24
CA ARG A 21 -8.28 10.29 10.39
C ARG A 21 -7.79 11.53 9.63
N PRO A 22 -6.48 11.88 9.64
CA PRO A 22 -5.99 13.04 8.90
C PRO A 22 -6.14 12.96 7.38
N TYR A 23 -6.44 11.77 6.85
CA TYR A 23 -6.40 11.47 5.42
C TYR A 23 -7.77 11.07 4.85
N LEU A 24 -8.79 10.92 5.69
CA LEU A 24 -10.15 10.67 5.27
C LEU A 24 -10.74 11.92 4.60
N LEU A 25 -11.60 11.73 3.60
CA LEU A 25 -12.34 12.84 2.99
C LEU A 25 -13.54 13.29 3.84
N SER A 26 -14.04 12.38 4.68
CA SER A 26 -15.02 12.65 5.72
C SER A 26 -14.62 11.84 6.95
N ASP A 27 -14.34 12.52 8.06
CA ASP A 27 -14.07 11.90 9.36
C ASP A 27 -15.22 12.09 10.35
N GLU A 28 -16.27 12.80 9.94
CA GLU A 28 -17.48 13.00 10.74
C GLU A 28 -18.03 11.61 11.09
N HIS A 29 -17.99 11.30 12.39
CA HIS A 29 -18.50 10.05 12.99
C HIS A 29 -17.57 8.83 12.99
N VAL A 30 -16.25 8.96 12.77
CA VAL A 30 -15.31 7.84 13.00
C VAL A 30 -15.08 7.63 14.50
N THR A 31 -15.82 6.69 15.08
CA THR A 31 -15.79 6.33 16.51
C THR A 31 -15.39 4.87 16.78
N ASP A 32 -15.41 4.02 15.76
CA ASP A 32 -15.11 2.59 15.84
C ASP A 32 -14.61 2.06 14.48
N LEU A 33 -14.22 0.78 14.42
CA LEU A 33 -13.74 0.16 13.19
C LEU A 33 -14.80 0.10 12.08
N ALA A 34 -16.10 0.02 12.42
CA ALA A 34 -17.17 -0.06 11.44
C ALA A 34 -17.41 1.28 10.74
N THR A 35 -17.39 2.37 11.51
CA THR A 35 -17.44 3.76 11.01
C THR A 35 -16.16 4.12 10.27
N LEU A 36 -14.99 3.68 10.74
CA LEU A 36 -13.73 3.80 10.00
C LEU A 36 -13.79 3.10 8.64
N ALA A 37 -14.29 1.85 8.60
CA ALA A 37 -14.41 1.09 7.35
C ALA A 37 -15.30 1.82 6.33
N ARG A 38 -16.42 2.41 6.77
CA ARG A 38 -17.30 3.21 5.89
C ARG A 38 -16.57 4.43 5.35
N ALA A 39 -15.92 5.21 6.22
CA ALA A 39 -15.19 6.41 5.83
C ALA A 39 -14.04 6.11 4.85
N LEU A 40 -13.36 4.98 5.03
CA LEU A 40 -12.32 4.50 4.12
C LEU A 40 -12.88 4.06 2.76
N VAL A 41 -14.02 3.38 2.73
CA VAL A 41 -14.70 3.01 1.47
C VAL A 41 -15.12 4.27 0.70
N ASP A 42 -15.75 5.23 1.38
CA ASP A 42 -16.17 6.49 0.76
C ASP A 42 -14.93 7.24 0.21
N THR A 43 -13.88 7.35 1.03
CA THR A 43 -12.59 7.94 0.63
C THR A 43 -11.99 7.24 -0.59
N GLN A 44 -11.99 5.90 -0.60
CA GLN A 44 -11.45 5.11 -1.70
C GLN A 44 -12.23 5.32 -2.98
N ILE A 45 -13.57 5.23 -2.94
CA ILE A 45 -14.43 5.39 -4.11
C ILE A 45 -14.26 6.80 -4.70
N THR A 46 -14.31 7.83 -3.87
CA THR A 46 -14.16 9.22 -4.34
C THR A 46 -12.79 9.46 -4.97
N ARG A 47 -11.70 8.95 -4.38
CA ARG A 47 -10.36 9.10 -4.97
C ARG A 47 -10.18 8.23 -6.22
N LEU A 48 -10.76 7.03 -6.26
CA LEU A 48 -10.71 6.12 -7.40
C LEU A 48 -11.44 6.69 -8.63
N GLN A 49 -12.52 7.45 -8.43
CA GLN A 49 -13.27 8.13 -9.51
C GLN A 49 -12.36 9.02 -10.38
N TYR A 50 -11.32 9.63 -9.80
CA TYR A 50 -10.35 10.40 -10.57
C TYR A 50 -9.76 9.60 -11.74
N TRP A 51 -9.42 8.32 -11.52
CA TRP A 51 -8.82 7.47 -12.56
C TRP A 51 -9.80 7.06 -13.66
N TYR A 52 -11.10 7.05 -13.36
CA TYR A 52 -12.15 6.80 -14.35
C TYR A 52 -12.46 8.05 -15.19
N GLU A 53 -12.36 9.23 -14.58
CA GLU A 53 -12.76 10.49 -15.22
C GLU A 53 -11.64 11.17 -15.99
N ASN A 54 -10.37 10.89 -15.63
CA ASN A 54 -9.22 11.53 -16.27
C ASN A 54 -8.63 10.64 -17.37
N PRO A 55 -8.26 11.24 -18.52
CA PRO A 55 -7.65 10.51 -19.61
C PRO A 55 -6.16 10.22 -19.34
N ALA A 56 -5.71 9.06 -19.78
CA ALA A 56 -4.30 8.72 -19.95
C ALA A 56 -3.73 9.41 -21.20
N ALA A 57 -2.44 9.19 -21.47
CA ALA A 57 -1.73 9.79 -22.60
C ALA A 57 -2.32 9.41 -23.98
N ASP A 58 -3.04 8.29 -24.06
CA ASP A 58 -3.72 7.84 -25.28
C ASP A 58 -5.14 8.43 -25.45
N GLY A 59 -5.58 9.29 -24.52
CA GLY A 59 -6.88 9.94 -24.54
C GLY A 59 -8.03 9.08 -23.99
N LYS A 60 -7.78 7.84 -23.54
CA LYS A 60 -8.78 6.97 -22.90
C LYS A 60 -8.74 7.13 -21.38
N PRO A 61 -9.80 6.75 -20.64
CA PRO A 61 -9.75 6.70 -19.17
C PRO A 61 -8.53 5.93 -18.66
N ILE A 62 -7.90 6.42 -17.58
CA ILE A 62 -6.75 5.73 -16.96
C ILE A 62 -7.17 4.34 -16.45
N ILE A 63 -8.37 4.24 -15.89
CA ILE A 63 -9.05 2.96 -15.64
C ILE A 63 -10.30 2.93 -16.53
N ASP A 64 -10.31 2.01 -17.49
CA ASP A 64 -11.38 1.85 -18.49
C ASP A 64 -12.33 0.67 -18.18
N GLY A 65 -12.26 0.14 -16.96
CA GLY A 65 -13.02 -1.05 -16.53
C GLY A 65 -12.40 -2.38 -16.94
N SER A 66 -11.34 -2.37 -17.76
CA SER A 66 -10.49 -3.55 -17.92
C SER A 66 -9.76 -3.84 -16.59
N PRO A 67 -9.36 -5.10 -16.36
CA PRO A 67 -8.79 -5.44 -15.08
C PRO A 67 -7.27 -5.19 -15.02
N TYR A 68 -6.62 -4.68 -16.07
CA TYR A 68 -5.16 -4.63 -16.19
C TYR A 68 -4.43 -3.82 -15.10
N ASN A 69 -5.08 -2.80 -14.52
CA ASN A 69 -4.49 -2.01 -13.43
C ASN A 69 -4.79 -2.58 -12.03
N GLN A 70 -5.59 -3.65 -11.96
CA GLN A 70 -6.04 -4.21 -10.70
C GLN A 70 -4.93 -5.03 -10.04
N TRP A 71 -4.78 -4.87 -8.74
CA TRP A 71 -3.81 -5.60 -7.93
C TRP A 71 -3.95 -7.13 -8.04
N VAL A 72 -5.17 -7.66 -8.19
CA VAL A 72 -5.41 -9.10 -8.37
C VAL A 72 -4.59 -9.72 -9.51
N TRP A 73 -4.28 -8.97 -10.56
CA TRP A 73 -3.43 -9.49 -11.62
C TRP A 73 -2.00 -9.68 -11.15
N TRP A 74 -1.46 -8.73 -10.40
CA TRP A 74 -0.16 -8.88 -9.78
C TRP A 74 -0.16 -10.05 -8.81
N ASP A 75 -1.16 -10.15 -7.93
CA ASP A 75 -1.34 -11.32 -7.05
C ASP A 75 -1.30 -12.65 -7.84
N SER A 76 -2.00 -12.71 -8.99
CA SER A 76 -2.08 -13.91 -9.82
C SER A 76 -0.78 -14.33 -10.52
N LEU A 77 0.16 -13.40 -10.77
CA LEU A 77 1.40 -13.72 -11.52
C LEU A 77 2.22 -14.80 -10.81
N GLY A 78 2.18 -14.82 -9.48
CA GLY A 78 2.90 -15.75 -8.63
C GLY A 78 2.45 -17.22 -8.76
N TYR A 79 1.19 -17.44 -9.16
CA TYR A 79 0.63 -18.78 -9.39
C TYR A 79 1.07 -19.35 -10.75
N GLY A 80 1.51 -18.48 -11.65
CA GLY A 80 1.99 -18.83 -12.98
C GLY A 80 3.48 -19.22 -13.02
N ALA A 81 4.13 -18.81 -14.11
CA ALA A 81 5.54 -19.11 -14.38
C ALA A 81 6.46 -17.88 -14.22
N LEU A 82 6.10 -16.95 -13.32
CA LEU A 82 6.90 -15.75 -13.07
C LEU A 82 8.30 -16.16 -12.53
N PRO A 83 9.40 -15.86 -13.25
CA PRO A 83 10.73 -16.34 -12.87
C PRO A 83 11.48 -15.37 -11.94
N TYR A 84 10.79 -14.39 -11.35
CA TYR A 84 11.39 -13.30 -10.60
C TYR A 84 10.92 -13.30 -9.15
N ASP A 85 11.85 -13.11 -8.21
CA ASP A 85 11.54 -12.87 -6.80
C ASP A 85 11.22 -11.40 -6.51
N VAL A 86 11.69 -10.48 -7.37
CA VAL A 86 11.46 -9.03 -7.26
C VAL A 86 11.10 -8.45 -8.62
N VAL A 87 10.02 -7.69 -8.68
CA VAL A 87 9.57 -6.96 -9.87
C VAL A 87 9.47 -5.46 -9.55
N ILE A 88 10.10 -4.63 -10.38
CA ILE A 88 9.92 -3.17 -10.31
C ILE A 88 9.20 -2.75 -11.59
N THR A 89 8.06 -2.08 -11.44
CA THR A 89 7.23 -1.66 -12.57
C THR A 89 6.95 -0.16 -12.52
N ASN A 90 6.78 0.46 -13.69
CA ASN A 90 6.20 1.81 -13.80
C ASN A 90 4.71 1.75 -14.22
N GLN A 91 4.04 0.64 -13.98
CA GLN A 91 2.61 0.52 -14.24
C GLN A 91 1.82 1.04 -13.04
N LEU A 92 0.76 1.81 -13.28
CA LEU A 92 -0.21 2.14 -12.24
C LEU A 92 -0.86 0.85 -11.74
N VAL A 93 -0.79 0.63 -10.42
CA VAL A 93 -1.57 -0.39 -9.75
C VAL A 93 -2.61 0.34 -8.90
N ALA A 94 -3.86 0.29 -9.35
CA ALA A 94 -4.97 0.95 -8.69
C ALA A 94 -6.26 0.16 -8.89
N SER A 95 -6.94 -0.15 -7.79
CA SER A 95 -8.14 -0.96 -7.85
C SER A 95 -9.13 -0.64 -6.72
N LEU A 96 -10.41 -1.00 -6.93
CA LEU A 96 -11.41 -0.92 -5.85
C LEU A 96 -11.13 -1.93 -4.72
N GLU A 97 -10.27 -2.92 -4.96
CA GLU A 97 -9.97 -4.07 -4.11
C GLU A 97 -11.24 -4.67 -3.49
N THR A 98 -11.73 -5.79 -4.03
CA THR A 98 -12.87 -6.48 -3.42
C THR A 98 -12.46 -7.51 -2.36
N TYR A 99 -11.16 -7.76 -2.23
CA TYR A 99 -10.53 -8.61 -1.21
C TYR A 99 -9.18 -8.00 -0.79
N ASP A 100 -8.73 -8.32 0.43
CA ASP A 100 -7.44 -7.86 1.01
C ASP A 100 -7.15 -6.35 0.90
N VAL A 101 -8.18 -5.53 1.14
CA VAL A 101 -8.08 -4.07 0.98
C VAL A 101 -7.25 -3.45 2.09
N ALA A 102 -5.96 -3.22 1.88
CA ALA A 102 -5.14 -2.49 2.86
C ALA A 102 -5.66 -1.06 3.13
N MET A 103 -5.75 -0.68 4.40
CA MET A 103 -6.20 0.66 4.83
C MET A 103 -5.47 1.79 4.10
N HIS A 104 -4.14 1.69 3.99
CA HIS A 104 -3.35 2.71 3.31
C HIS A 104 -3.65 2.79 1.80
N SER A 105 -3.97 1.68 1.14
CA SER A 105 -4.40 1.65 -0.27
C SER A 105 -5.79 2.27 -0.43
N ALA A 106 -6.72 2.00 0.48
CA ALA A 106 -8.04 2.65 0.49
C ALA A 106 -7.91 4.18 0.62
N LEU A 107 -7.05 4.65 1.53
CA LEU A 107 -6.73 6.07 1.66
C LEU A 107 -6.13 6.64 0.35
N ARG A 108 -5.39 5.89 -0.44
CA ARG A 108 -4.82 6.40 -1.71
C ARG A 108 -5.79 6.36 -2.89
N GLY A 109 -7.05 5.96 -2.70
CA GLY A 109 -7.98 5.74 -3.82
C GLY A 109 -7.72 4.45 -4.56
N GLY A 110 -7.26 3.42 -3.86
CA GLY A 110 -6.95 2.11 -4.41
C GLY A 110 -5.54 1.96 -4.96
N ILE A 111 -4.72 3.02 -4.94
CA ILE A 111 -3.35 2.95 -5.43
C ILE A 111 -2.51 2.07 -4.50
N ASN A 112 -1.90 1.04 -5.07
CA ASN A 112 -0.95 0.20 -4.38
C ASN A 112 0.49 0.49 -4.88
N GLY A 113 1.39 0.79 -3.95
CA GLY A 113 2.80 1.08 -4.24
C GLY A 113 3.68 -0.18 -4.28
N GLY A 114 3.20 -1.29 -3.73
CA GLY A 114 3.92 -2.54 -3.67
C GLY A 114 3.18 -3.57 -2.83
N THR A 115 3.51 -4.83 -3.05
CA THR A 115 3.13 -5.90 -2.12
C THR A 115 4.13 -7.02 -2.25
N MET A 116 4.08 -7.91 -1.26
CA MET A 116 4.52 -9.28 -1.46
C MET A 116 3.32 -10.17 -1.78
N THR A 117 3.51 -11.22 -2.56
CA THR A 117 2.51 -12.28 -2.77
C THR A 117 3.18 -13.66 -2.95
N TYR A 118 2.38 -14.73 -3.03
CA TYR A 118 2.81 -16.08 -3.34
C TYR A 118 3.67 -16.13 -4.61
N SER A 119 4.61 -17.06 -4.68
CA SER A 119 5.25 -17.43 -5.92
C SER A 119 5.57 -18.91 -5.95
N LYS A 120 5.03 -19.60 -6.95
CA LYS A 120 5.28 -21.03 -7.18
C LYS A 120 6.73 -21.32 -7.55
N GLN A 121 7.39 -20.38 -8.22
CA GLN A 121 8.79 -20.48 -8.62
C GLN A 121 9.73 -19.69 -7.71
N GLY A 122 9.18 -18.85 -6.83
CA GLY A 122 9.95 -17.96 -5.98
C GLY A 122 10.77 -18.75 -4.96
N ARG A 123 12.03 -18.37 -4.80
CA ARG A 123 12.97 -19.07 -3.93
C ARG A 123 12.51 -19.09 -2.47
N TYR A 124 11.74 -18.08 -2.08
CA TYR A 124 11.27 -17.84 -0.71
C TYR A 124 9.78 -18.13 -0.55
N GLY A 125 9.15 -18.80 -1.52
CA GLY A 125 7.71 -19.08 -1.50
C GLY A 125 6.82 -17.86 -1.80
N GLY A 126 7.44 -16.74 -2.16
CA GLY A 126 6.79 -15.50 -2.50
C GLY A 126 7.62 -14.68 -3.50
N TYR A 127 7.01 -13.67 -4.08
CA TYR A 127 7.71 -12.61 -4.80
C TYR A 127 7.20 -11.25 -4.34
N VAL A 128 8.03 -10.23 -4.51
CA VAL A 128 7.70 -8.85 -4.22
C VAL A 128 7.56 -8.08 -5.52
N PHE A 129 6.59 -7.17 -5.59
CA PHE A 129 6.67 -6.10 -6.56
C PHE A 129 6.52 -4.73 -5.93
N ILE A 130 7.12 -3.73 -6.57
CA ILE A 130 6.84 -2.33 -6.30
C ILE A 130 6.47 -1.61 -7.61
N SER A 131 5.52 -0.69 -7.51
CA SER A 131 5.24 0.27 -8.57
C SER A 131 5.88 1.62 -8.25
N VAL A 132 6.74 2.08 -9.15
CA VAL A 132 7.33 3.42 -9.09
C VAL A 132 6.45 4.47 -9.78
N PHE A 133 5.25 4.11 -10.24
CA PHE A 133 4.37 5.03 -10.97
C PHE A 133 4.03 6.30 -10.16
N ALA A 134 3.66 6.13 -8.89
CA ALA A 134 3.34 7.25 -8.00
C ALA A 134 4.55 8.13 -7.63
N LEU A 135 5.77 7.59 -7.76
CA LEU A 135 7.02 8.31 -7.55
C LEU A 135 7.37 9.15 -8.79
N LEU A 136 7.22 8.58 -9.99
CA LEU A 136 7.69 9.16 -11.25
C LEU A 136 6.71 10.13 -11.92
N ASN A 137 5.40 10.01 -11.65
CA ASN A 137 4.38 10.76 -12.38
C ASN A 137 3.86 11.94 -11.56
N ASP A 138 3.62 13.06 -12.25
CA ASP A 138 3.19 14.33 -11.66
C ASP A 138 1.73 14.68 -11.98
N MET A 139 0.89 13.63 -12.12
CA MET A 139 -0.55 13.81 -12.28
C MET A 139 -1.13 14.50 -11.04
N ALA A 140 -2.13 15.36 -11.23
CA ALA A 140 -2.65 16.22 -10.16
C ALA A 140 -3.09 15.46 -8.89
N MET A 141 -3.72 14.29 -9.04
CA MET A 141 -4.05 13.43 -7.89
C MET A 141 -2.80 12.92 -7.18
N LEU A 142 -1.78 12.48 -7.90
CA LEU A 142 -0.54 11.96 -7.31
C LEU A 142 0.21 13.06 -6.56
N THR A 143 0.39 14.24 -7.16
CA THR A 143 1.06 15.36 -6.50
C THR A 143 0.31 15.82 -5.25
N SER A 144 -1.02 15.77 -5.27
CA SER A 144 -1.88 16.09 -4.11
C SER A 144 -1.71 15.09 -2.97
N LEU A 145 -1.80 13.79 -3.26
CA LEU A 145 -1.62 12.72 -2.27
C LEU A 145 -0.20 12.64 -1.71
N ARG A 146 0.77 13.02 -2.54
CA ARG A 146 2.20 13.01 -2.23
C ARG A 146 2.64 14.24 -1.43
N ASP A 147 1.86 15.32 -1.49
CA ASP A 147 2.22 16.64 -0.97
C ASP A 147 3.60 17.10 -1.47
N ASP A 148 3.90 16.74 -2.71
CA ASP A 148 5.15 17.10 -3.39
C ASP A 148 4.93 17.10 -4.91
N ALA A 149 5.42 18.14 -5.56
CA ALA A 149 5.25 18.33 -6.99
C ALA A 149 6.12 17.38 -7.81
N HIS A 150 7.36 17.12 -7.39
CA HIS A 150 8.31 16.30 -8.15
C HIS A 150 9.50 15.87 -7.28
N TYR A 151 10.05 14.70 -7.54
CA TYR A 151 11.24 14.18 -6.85
C TYR A 151 12.46 14.19 -7.76
N SER A 152 13.61 14.55 -7.21
CA SER A 152 14.89 14.36 -7.91
C SER A 152 15.23 12.87 -8.10
N ASP A 153 16.10 12.56 -9.05
CA ASP A 153 16.56 11.18 -9.32
C ASP A 153 17.08 10.47 -8.07
N GLU A 154 17.82 11.18 -7.21
CA GLU A 154 18.33 10.63 -5.96
C GLU A 154 17.19 10.25 -5.01
N GLN A 155 16.19 11.13 -4.87
CA GLN A 155 15.03 10.87 -4.03
C GLN A 155 14.17 9.73 -4.58
N LEU A 156 13.98 9.68 -5.91
CA LEU A 156 13.29 8.58 -6.57
C LEU A 156 13.95 7.23 -6.25
N ALA A 157 15.28 7.15 -6.36
CA ALA A 157 16.02 5.94 -6.05
C ALA A 157 15.92 5.58 -4.55
N GLN A 158 16.05 6.56 -3.65
CA GLN A 158 15.96 6.34 -2.20
C GLN A 158 14.56 5.87 -1.79
N TYR A 159 13.50 6.51 -2.28
CA TYR A 159 12.13 6.17 -1.91
C TYR A 159 11.71 4.84 -2.52
N ALA A 160 12.08 4.56 -3.77
CA ALA A 160 11.85 3.24 -4.37
C ALA A 160 12.58 2.13 -3.60
N ALA A 161 13.83 2.37 -3.20
CA ALA A 161 14.60 1.41 -2.40
C ALA A 161 13.96 1.19 -1.02
N ALA A 162 13.47 2.24 -0.37
CA ALA A 162 12.77 2.14 0.92
C ALA A 162 11.45 1.37 0.78
N THR A 163 10.64 1.65 -0.26
CA THR A 163 9.41 0.90 -0.54
C THR A 163 9.73 -0.57 -0.82
N LEU A 164 10.77 -0.88 -1.61
CA LEU A 164 11.20 -2.27 -1.81
C LEU A 164 11.62 -2.92 -0.49
N ALA A 165 12.37 -2.22 0.34
CA ALA A 165 12.82 -2.75 1.63
C ALA A 165 11.65 -3.00 2.60
N HIS A 166 10.57 -2.19 2.53
CA HIS A 166 9.32 -2.44 3.23
C HIS A 166 8.71 -3.78 2.80
N GLU A 167 8.54 -4.00 1.50
CA GLU A 167 7.97 -5.26 0.99
C GLU A 167 8.84 -6.49 1.27
N LEU A 168 10.16 -6.34 1.21
CA LEU A 168 11.09 -7.40 1.62
C LEU A 168 11.00 -7.68 3.13
N GLY A 169 10.60 -6.71 3.93
CA GLY A 169 10.29 -6.88 5.36
C GLY A 169 9.13 -7.84 5.58
N HIS A 170 8.06 -7.70 4.79
CA HIS A 170 6.96 -8.67 4.78
C HIS A 170 7.44 -10.05 4.32
N LEU A 171 8.18 -10.14 3.20
CA LEU A 171 8.59 -11.44 2.65
C LEU A 171 9.55 -12.22 3.57
N PHE A 172 10.59 -11.57 4.10
CA PHE A 172 11.65 -12.28 4.82
C PHE A 172 11.41 -12.42 6.32
N PHE A 173 10.68 -11.48 6.91
CA PHE A 173 10.47 -11.45 8.36
C PHE A 173 9.00 -11.59 8.74
N HIS A 174 8.07 -11.50 7.79
CA HIS A 174 6.64 -11.43 8.07
C HIS A 174 6.32 -10.34 9.11
N TYR A 175 6.99 -9.19 9.02
CA TYR A 175 6.59 -8.02 9.81
C TYR A 175 5.24 -7.53 9.32
N ASP A 176 4.42 -7.02 10.24
CA ASP A 176 3.15 -6.36 9.96
C ASP A 176 3.34 -4.84 9.90
N HIS A 177 2.29 -4.10 9.59
CA HIS A 177 2.25 -2.65 9.55
C HIS A 177 2.09 -2.05 10.95
N PRO A 178 3.13 -1.44 11.56
CA PRO A 178 2.99 -0.61 12.74
C PRO A 178 2.41 0.78 12.38
N TYR A 179 1.11 0.83 12.08
CA TYR A 179 0.43 2.06 11.68
C TYR A 179 0.68 3.21 12.68
N GLY A 180 1.21 4.32 12.18
CA GLY A 180 1.51 5.51 12.98
C GLY A 180 2.92 5.54 13.59
N ALA A 181 3.68 4.43 13.54
CA ALA A 181 5.07 4.41 14.00
C ALA A 181 6.01 4.98 12.92
N SER A 182 6.03 6.30 12.77
CA SER A 182 6.76 7.01 11.69
C SER A 182 8.26 6.69 11.61
N ALA A 183 8.88 6.30 12.72
CA ALA A 183 10.29 5.88 12.76
C ALA A 183 10.56 4.54 12.06
N CYS A 184 9.53 3.70 11.91
CA CYS A 184 9.66 2.34 11.40
C CYS A 184 9.44 2.27 9.89
N LEU A 185 10.34 1.58 9.19
CA LEU A 185 10.21 1.33 7.75
C LEU A 185 8.91 0.60 7.39
N MET A 186 8.46 -0.32 8.25
CA MET A 186 7.23 -1.08 8.04
C MET A 186 5.96 -0.26 8.28
N ASN A 187 6.04 0.95 8.84
CA ASN A 187 4.88 1.85 8.83
C ASN A 187 4.59 2.23 7.37
N PRO A 188 3.39 1.95 6.84
CA PRO A 188 3.06 2.30 5.46
C PRO A 188 3.28 3.77 5.20
N THR A 189 3.73 4.11 4.00
CA THR A 189 3.83 5.51 3.57
C THR A 189 2.45 6.17 3.71
N PRO A 190 2.28 7.20 4.56
CA PRO A 190 0.98 7.86 4.71
C PRO A 190 0.58 8.53 3.40
N LEU A 191 -0.60 8.19 2.87
CA LEU A 191 -0.99 8.52 1.50
C LEU A 191 0.14 8.17 0.51
N LEU A 192 0.73 9.14 -0.17
CA LEU A 192 1.91 8.94 -1.02
C LEU A 192 3.07 9.83 -0.56
N ARG A 193 3.11 10.25 0.71
CA ARG A 193 4.06 11.22 1.25
C ARG A 193 5.44 10.61 1.51
N TYR A 194 6.11 10.18 0.45
CA TYR A 194 7.38 9.44 0.53
C TYR A 194 8.49 10.24 1.20
N ARG A 195 8.59 11.56 0.93
CA ARG A 195 9.57 12.44 1.57
C ARG A 195 9.45 12.42 3.10
N THR A 196 8.29 12.82 3.62
CA THR A 196 8.05 12.89 5.07
C THR A 196 8.18 11.51 5.73
N TRP A 197 7.73 10.47 5.05
CA TRP A 197 7.89 9.10 5.52
C TRP A 197 9.37 8.70 5.63
N TYR A 198 10.14 8.92 4.57
CA TYR A 198 11.57 8.57 4.52
C TYR A 198 12.40 9.37 5.52
N GLU A 199 12.16 10.68 5.63
CA GLU A 199 12.85 11.58 6.56
C GLU A 199 12.55 11.26 8.03
N ALA A 200 11.40 10.63 8.32
CA ALA A 200 11.04 10.22 9.67
C ALA A 200 11.70 8.90 10.10
N LEU A 201 12.26 8.11 9.17
CA LEU A 201 12.82 6.81 9.46
C LEU A 201 14.00 6.92 10.44
N ASN A 202 13.95 6.13 11.50
CA ASN A 202 14.99 6.07 12.50
C ASN A 202 15.02 4.67 13.13
N THR A 203 16.04 3.89 12.80
CA THR A 203 16.13 2.48 13.21
C THR A 203 16.20 2.31 14.72
N ASP A 204 16.91 3.19 15.44
CA ASP A 204 17.06 3.09 16.89
C ASP A 204 15.76 3.47 17.60
N ALA A 205 15.09 4.53 17.13
CA ALA A 205 13.78 4.92 17.63
C ALA A 205 12.74 3.83 17.36
N CYS A 206 12.73 3.23 16.16
CA CYS A 206 11.81 2.13 15.83
C CYS A 206 12.05 0.91 16.74
N ARG A 207 13.30 0.50 16.95
CA ARG A 207 13.63 -0.61 17.86
C ARG A 207 13.20 -0.35 19.30
N ALA A 208 13.32 0.89 19.76
CA ALA A 208 12.91 1.28 21.11
C ALA A 208 11.41 1.14 21.37
N LEU A 209 10.58 1.18 20.32
CA LEU A 209 9.12 1.02 20.43
C LEU A 209 8.68 -0.42 20.76
N GLN A 210 9.53 -1.43 20.49
CA GLN A 210 9.25 -2.85 20.78
C GLN A 210 7.87 -3.34 20.28
N LEU A 211 7.48 -2.91 19.08
CA LEU A 211 6.15 -3.13 18.53
C LEU A 211 5.91 -4.62 18.18
N PRO A 212 4.76 -5.22 18.54
CA PRO A 212 4.41 -6.59 18.14
C PRO A 212 4.45 -6.82 16.63
N GLN A 213 4.03 -5.83 15.85
CA GLN A 213 4.04 -5.84 14.38
C GLN A 213 5.46 -6.01 13.80
N MET A 214 6.48 -5.61 14.57
CA MET A 214 7.89 -5.70 14.19
C MET A 214 8.56 -6.97 14.71
N GLN A 215 7.80 -7.95 15.21
CA GLN A 215 8.30 -9.28 15.55
C GLN A 215 8.27 -10.18 14.32
N THR A 216 9.29 -11.04 14.16
CA THR A 216 9.30 -12.00 13.05
C THR A 216 8.11 -12.95 13.16
N GLY A 217 7.33 -13.08 12.08
CA GLY A 217 6.12 -13.90 12.07
C GLY A 217 4.85 -13.17 12.51
N ALA A 218 4.87 -11.84 12.66
CA ALA A 218 3.70 -11.05 13.09
C ALA A 218 2.52 -11.13 12.09
N VAL A 219 2.79 -11.21 10.79
CA VAL A 219 1.75 -11.40 9.76
C VAL A 219 1.50 -12.88 9.53
N HIS A 220 0.21 -13.24 9.50
CA HIS A 220 -0.24 -14.54 9.02
C HIS A 220 -0.58 -14.48 7.53
N ILE A 221 0.35 -14.98 6.72
CA ILE A 221 0.19 -15.02 5.28
C ILE A 221 -0.27 -16.42 4.86
N SER A 222 -1.42 -16.49 4.20
CA SER A 222 -2.00 -17.74 3.71
C SER A 222 -2.26 -17.64 2.21
N TYR A 223 -1.74 -18.61 1.46
CA TYR A 223 -1.96 -18.74 0.03
C TYR A 223 -2.53 -20.12 -0.28
N ASN A 224 -3.32 -20.23 -1.35
CA ASN A 224 -3.76 -21.54 -1.84
C ASN A 224 -2.83 -22.01 -2.95
N PRO A 225 -1.82 -22.86 -2.67
CA PRO A 225 -0.83 -23.27 -3.67
C PRO A 225 -1.41 -24.10 -4.83
N ASN A 226 -2.69 -24.47 -4.77
CA ASN A 226 -3.39 -25.25 -5.79
C ASN A 226 -4.15 -24.41 -6.82
N TRP A 227 -4.16 -23.08 -6.68
CA TRP A 227 -4.68 -22.18 -7.70
C TRP A 227 -3.74 -22.06 -8.90
#